data_AF-A0A2P4Y3C3-F1
#
_entry.id   AF-A0A2P4Y3C3-F1
#
_cell.length_a   1.000
_cell.length_b   1.000
_cell.length_c   1.000
_cell.angle_alpha   90.00
_cell.angle_beta   90.00
_cell.angle_gamma   90.00
#
_symmetry.space_group_name_H-M   'P 1'
#
loop_
_entity.id
_entity.type
_entity.pdbx_description
1 polymer ?
#
loop_
_entity_poly.entity_id
_entity_poly.type
_entity_poly.pdbx_seq_one_letter_code
_entity_poly.pdbx_strand_id
1 'polypeptide(L)'
;MEQGDRHHNEHIQLARLIAFAVTQPPEPSDSAQRHAILHADALVDILRGQYQPPNSSAELAQLRVDLHSAEVSNASLQKRLGSSLDQVAQLKLQLETSERECHLWKREALTASGAELKQARAAQTAEVTATQSALRAAELMIKSRDEDITALSKSIVERDEAYRILQGVSAKHFQQLHEIILSLDDDGSLKLRHAKKTIDEMRETILRQKRVIRRQGFVPMHDPHMAAAAGAGLDVPGMDPASLKLNARLCRMLAERFMRIPDGEDRVVELCIRSRQSGSAGIQASTSNSAAVPTPSFGSAAALPPSSSSAGAQVPLRHRPSRSIEALRR
;
A
#
# COMPACT_ATOMS: atom_id res chain seq x y z
N MET A 1 127.01 -102.10 39.70
CA MET A 1 127.90 -102.27 38.53
C MET A 1 127.26 -101.56 37.33
N GLU A 2 127.00 -100.25 37.39
CA GLU A 2 127.94 -99.13 37.15
C GLU A 2 128.57 -99.04 35.74
N GLN A 3 128.23 -99.95 34.82
CA GLN A 3 128.74 -99.92 33.44
C GLN A 3 127.67 -99.54 32.40
N GLY A 4 126.38 -99.82 32.65
CA GLY A 4 125.27 -99.45 31.76
C GLY A 4 124.92 -97.95 31.75
N ASP A 5 125.04 -97.27 32.89
CA ASP A 5 124.70 -95.84 33.03
C ASP A 5 125.73 -94.89 32.39
N ARG A 6 127.00 -95.34 32.27
CA ARG A 6 128.05 -94.54 31.61
C ARG A 6 127.81 -94.40 30.11
N HIS A 7 127.44 -95.49 29.45
CA HIS A 7 127.16 -95.47 28.02
C HIS A 7 125.91 -94.65 27.67
N HIS A 8 124.87 -94.66 28.50
CA HIS A 8 123.67 -93.86 28.25
C HIS A 8 123.95 -92.35 28.32
N ASN A 9 124.76 -91.92 29.29
CA ASN A 9 125.15 -90.52 29.44
C ASN A 9 126.06 -90.03 28.29
N GLU A 10 126.96 -90.88 27.80
CA GLU A 10 127.80 -90.59 26.62
C GLU A 10 126.95 -90.39 25.35
N HIS A 11 125.91 -91.20 25.16
CA HIS A 11 124.99 -91.04 24.02
C HIS A 11 124.17 -89.75 24.09
N ILE A 12 123.76 -89.31 25.29
CA ILE A 12 123.05 -88.03 25.48
C ILE A 12 123.98 -86.84 25.21
N GLN A 13 125.22 -86.91 25.69
CA GLN A 13 126.20 -85.85 25.42
C GLN A 13 126.56 -85.80 23.93
N LEU A 14 126.68 -86.95 23.26
CA LEU A 14 126.91 -87.02 21.81
C LEU A 14 125.71 -86.48 21.02
N ALA A 15 124.47 -86.79 21.43
CA ALA A 15 123.27 -86.24 20.80
C ALA A 15 123.16 -84.72 20.98
N ARG A 16 123.52 -84.19 22.16
CA ARG A 16 123.60 -82.75 22.40
C ARG A 16 124.70 -82.08 21.58
N LEU A 17 125.85 -82.72 21.43
CA LEU A 17 126.96 -82.22 20.62
C LEU A 17 126.60 -82.21 19.13
N ILE A 18 125.91 -83.24 18.63
CA ILE A 18 125.44 -83.31 17.24
C ILE A 18 124.33 -82.29 17.00
N ALA A 19 123.37 -82.13 17.92
CA ALA A 19 122.34 -81.10 17.80
C ALA A 19 122.95 -79.69 17.80
N PHE A 20 123.97 -79.45 18.64
CA PHE A 20 124.72 -78.19 18.64
C PHE A 20 125.49 -77.97 17.34
N ALA A 21 126.11 -79.01 16.76
CA ALA A 21 126.82 -78.91 15.49
C ALA A 21 125.91 -78.72 14.27
N VAL A 22 124.67 -79.25 14.29
CA VAL A 22 123.72 -79.18 13.18
C VAL A 22 122.86 -77.91 13.21
N THR A 23 122.66 -77.31 14.38
CA THR A 23 121.86 -76.08 14.54
C THR A 23 122.70 -74.80 14.59
N GLN A 24 124.03 -74.90 14.57
CA GLN A 24 124.86 -73.74 14.32
C GLN A 24 124.65 -73.24 12.88
N PRO A 25 124.29 -71.96 12.69
CA PRO A 25 124.35 -71.38 11.36
C PRO A 25 125.80 -71.52 10.84
N PRO A 26 126.01 -71.88 9.57
CA PRO A 26 127.36 -72.03 9.03
C PRO A 26 128.15 -70.75 9.29
N GLU A 27 129.34 -70.89 9.87
CA GLU A 27 130.30 -69.80 10.06
C GLU A 27 130.47 -69.08 8.71
N PRO A 28 130.17 -67.78 8.63
CA PRO A 28 130.12 -67.07 7.35
C PRO A 28 131.52 -67.02 6.71
N SER A 29 131.70 -67.75 5.62
CA SER A 29 133.00 -67.94 4.95
C SER A 29 133.57 -66.68 4.28
N ASP A 30 132.78 -65.62 4.12
CA ASP A 30 133.21 -64.37 3.48
C ASP A 30 132.79 -63.13 4.28
N SER A 31 133.66 -62.13 4.32
CA SER A 31 133.46 -60.85 5.01
C SER A 31 132.24 -60.09 4.51
N ALA A 32 131.91 -60.21 3.22
CA ALA A 32 130.72 -59.60 2.63
C ALA A 32 129.43 -60.16 3.23
N GLN A 33 129.40 -61.46 3.54
CA GLN A 33 128.26 -62.13 4.16
C GLN A 33 128.12 -61.74 5.64
N ARG A 34 129.25 -61.61 6.36
CA ARG A 34 129.27 -61.05 7.73
C ARG A 34 128.72 -59.63 7.77
N HIS A 35 129.11 -58.80 6.80
CA HIS A 35 128.63 -57.42 6.72
C HIS A 35 127.15 -57.32 6.33
N ALA A 36 126.68 -58.17 5.41
CA ALA A 36 125.28 -58.22 5.00
C ALA A 36 124.35 -58.66 6.13
N ILE A 37 124.77 -59.62 6.96
CA ILE A 37 124.00 -60.07 8.14
C ILE A 37 123.93 -58.95 9.19
N LEU A 38 125.06 -58.30 9.49
CA LEU A 38 125.08 -57.16 10.42
C LEU A 38 124.24 -55.97 9.91
N HIS A 39 124.25 -55.70 8.60
CA HIS A 39 123.39 -54.68 7.99
C HIS A 39 121.91 -55.08 7.98
N ALA A 40 121.59 -56.36 7.80
CA ALA A 40 120.22 -56.87 7.88
C ALA A 40 119.67 -56.77 9.31
N ASP A 41 120.46 -57.14 10.31
CA ASP A 41 120.08 -56.98 11.73
C ASP A 41 119.95 -55.50 12.10
N ALA A 42 120.86 -54.64 11.62
CA ALA A 42 120.73 -53.19 11.78
C ALA A 42 119.47 -52.64 11.11
N LEU A 43 119.07 -53.16 9.94
CA LEU A 43 117.83 -52.77 9.26
C LEU A 43 116.60 -53.25 10.02
N VAL A 44 116.62 -54.45 10.59
CA VAL A 44 115.53 -54.97 11.44
C VAL A 44 115.40 -54.15 12.72
N ASP A 45 116.51 -53.75 13.35
CA ASP A 45 116.52 -52.89 14.52
C ASP A 45 116.12 -51.45 14.20
N ILE A 46 116.49 -50.92 13.03
CA ILE A 46 116.03 -49.62 12.52
C ILE A 46 114.52 -49.67 12.24
N LEU A 47 114.01 -50.73 11.62
CA LEU A 47 112.58 -50.90 11.38
C LEU A 47 111.81 -51.08 12.69
N ARG A 48 112.38 -51.77 13.69
CA ARG A 48 111.78 -51.92 15.02
C ARG A 48 111.84 -50.64 15.86
N GLY A 49 112.90 -49.84 15.69
CA GLY A 49 113.11 -48.57 16.40
C GLY A 49 112.43 -47.37 15.77
N GLN A 50 112.14 -47.40 14.46
CA GLN A 50 111.43 -46.33 13.74
C GLN A 50 109.94 -46.62 13.51
N TYR A 51 109.48 -47.86 13.70
CA TYR A 51 108.05 -48.18 13.65
C TYR A 51 107.41 -47.96 15.01
N GLN A 52 107.01 -46.72 15.29
CA GLN A 52 106.01 -46.46 16.32
C GLN A 52 104.64 -46.62 15.64
N PRO A 53 103.86 -47.68 15.95
CA PRO A 53 102.56 -47.85 15.34
C PRO A 53 101.74 -46.57 15.63
N PRO A 54 100.98 -46.03 14.65
CA PRO A 54 100.01 -44.98 14.96
C PRO A 54 99.20 -45.42 16.17
N ASN A 55 98.71 -44.49 17.00
CA ASN A 55 97.77 -44.76 18.10
C ASN A 55 96.38 -45.19 17.56
N SER A 56 96.39 -46.10 16.60
CA SER A 56 95.33 -46.75 15.86
C SER A 56 94.24 -47.30 16.77
N SER A 57 94.55 -47.63 18.03
CA SER A 57 93.53 -47.97 19.02
C SER A 57 92.68 -46.77 19.47
N ALA A 58 93.28 -45.60 19.70
CA ALA A 58 92.58 -44.38 20.12
C ALA A 58 91.78 -43.76 18.97
N GLU A 59 92.35 -43.71 17.76
CA GLU A 59 91.66 -43.25 16.56
C GLU A 59 90.44 -44.13 16.22
N LEU A 60 90.59 -45.46 16.36
CA LEU A 60 89.49 -46.41 16.12
C LEU A 60 88.42 -46.31 17.22
N ALA A 61 88.80 -46.03 18.47
CA ALA A 61 87.84 -45.71 19.53
C ALA A 61 87.05 -44.43 19.23
N GLN A 62 87.72 -43.37 18.76
CA GLN A 62 87.07 -42.12 18.36
C GLN A 62 86.11 -42.33 17.18
N LEU A 63 86.52 -43.05 16.14
CA LEU A 63 85.66 -43.36 14.99
C LEU A 63 84.40 -44.14 15.39
N ARG A 64 84.47 -45.01 16.39
CA ARG A 64 83.28 -45.71 16.92
C ARG A 64 82.31 -44.76 17.62
N VAL A 65 82.84 -43.81 18.40
CA VAL A 65 82.01 -42.78 19.05
C VAL A 65 81.35 -41.89 18.00
N ASP A 66 82.10 -41.46 17.00
CA ASP A 66 81.59 -40.60 15.92
C ASP A 66 80.54 -41.32 15.08
N LEU A 67 80.76 -42.61 14.75
CA LEU A 67 79.78 -43.45 14.07
C LEU A 67 78.48 -43.54 14.88
N HIS A 68 78.58 -43.82 16.18
CA HIS A 68 77.40 -43.89 17.04
C HIS A 68 76.67 -42.55 17.14
N SER A 69 77.40 -41.44 17.25
CA SER A 69 76.83 -40.08 17.23
C SER A 69 76.10 -39.78 15.91
N ALA A 70 76.70 -40.18 14.78
CA ALA A 70 76.08 -40.05 13.46
C ALA A 70 74.81 -40.90 13.32
N GLU A 71 74.82 -42.14 13.84
CA GLU A 71 73.64 -43.02 13.85
C GLU A 71 72.48 -42.41 14.66
N VAL A 72 72.75 -41.89 15.87
CA VAL A 72 71.74 -41.23 16.70
C VAL A 72 71.18 -39.98 16.03
N SER A 73 72.05 -39.15 15.43
CA SER A 73 71.62 -37.97 14.66
C SER A 73 70.76 -38.34 13.46
N ASN A 74 71.13 -39.39 12.72
CA ASN A 74 70.37 -39.87 11.57
C ASN A 74 68.99 -40.41 12.00
N ALA A 75 68.92 -41.17 13.09
CA ALA A 75 67.64 -41.64 13.64
C ALA A 75 66.73 -40.46 14.05
N SER A 76 67.30 -39.39 14.61
CA SER A 76 66.56 -38.16 14.94
C SER A 76 66.04 -37.47 13.68
N LEU A 77 66.87 -37.34 12.63
CA LEU A 77 66.47 -36.78 11.35
C LEU A 77 65.36 -37.59 10.68
N GLN A 78 65.43 -38.92 10.70
CA GLN A 78 64.39 -39.79 10.16
C GLN A 78 63.05 -39.60 10.89
N LYS A 79 63.05 -39.48 12.22
CA LYS A 79 61.84 -39.18 12.99
C LYS A 79 61.24 -37.82 12.61
N ARG A 80 62.08 -36.80 12.48
CA ARG A 80 61.65 -35.46 12.05
C ARG A 80 61.09 -35.47 10.62
N LEU A 81 61.72 -36.23 9.73
CA LEU A 81 61.26 -36.40 8.36
C LEU A 81 59.88 -37.09 8.32
N GLY A 82 59.70 -38.16 9.10
CA GLY A 82 58.40 -38.83 9.26
C GLY A 82 57.32 -37.88 9.75
N SER A 83 57.57 -37.16 10.84
CA SER A 83 56.62 -36.16 11.37
C SER A 83 56.32 -35.04 10.37
N SER A 84 57.30 -34.60 9.59
CA SER A 84 57.09 -33.61 8.52
C SER A 84 56.24 -34.15 7.38
N LEU A 85 56.40 -35.43 7.01
CA LEU A 85 55.58 -36.08 5.98
C LEU A 85 54.13 -36.21 6.44
N ASP A 86 53.90 -36.58 7.71
CA ASP A 86 52.55 -36.63 8.29
C ASP A 86 51.89 -35.24 8.30
N GLN A 87 52.66 -34.20 8.65
CA GLN A 87 52.15 -32.82 8.62
C GLN A 87 51.80 -32.37 7.20
N VAL A 88 52.61 -32.73 6.20
CA VAL A 88 52.31 -32.44 4.79
C VAL A 88 51.05 -33.17 4.33
N ALA A 89 50.87 -34.44 4.73
CA ALA A 89 49.66 -35.19 4.42
C ALA A 89 48.41 -34.56 5.05
N GLN A 90 48.51 -34.12 6.30
CA GLN A 90 47.43 -33.43 7.00
C GLN A 90 47.08 -32.08 6.36
N LEU A 91 48.07 -31.26 6.04
CA LEU A 91 47.85 -29.97 5.37
C LEU A 91 47.27 -30.15 3.97
N LYS A 92 47.70 -31.18 3.25
CA LYS A 92 47.14 -31.51 1.93
C LYS A 92 45.67 -31.87 2.05
N LEU A 93 45.29 -32.70 3.02
CA LEU A 93 43.89 -33.03 3.27
C LEU A 93 43.08 -31.77 3.62
N GLN A 94 43.59 -30.91 4.50
CA GLN A 94 42.93 -29.66 4.87
C GLN A 94 42.76 -28.69 3.69
N LEU A 95 43.77 -28.60 2.82
CA LEU A 95 43.68 -27.79 1.61
C LEU A 95 42.56 -28.32 0.72
N GLU A 96 42.56 -29.62 0.42
CA GLU A 96 41.51 -30.21 -0.41
C GLU A 96 40.11 -30.07 0.19
N THR A 97 39.94 -30.13 1.52
CA THR A 97 38.64 -29.87 2.15
C THR A 97 38.23 -28.41 1.99
N SER A 98 39.14 -27.47 2.22
CA SER A 98 38.85 -26.04 2.08
C SER A 98 38.52 -25.64 0.64
N GLU A 99 39.18 -26.25 -0.35
CA GLU A 99 38.89 -26.04 -1.77
C GLU A 99 37.48 -26.52 -2.12
N ARG A 100 37.07 -27.69 -1.62
CA ARG A 100 35.71 -28.23 -1.82
C ARG A 100 34.65 -27.33 -1.21
N GLU A 101 34.88 -26.83 0.00
CA GLU A 101 33.97 -25.88 0.66
C GLU A 101 33.88 -24.56 -0.11
N CYS A 102 35.01 -23.99 -0.55
CA CYS A 102 35.03 -22.79 -1.37
C CYS A 102 34.21 -22.96 -2.66
N HIS A 103 34.34 -24.12 -3.32
CA HIS A 103 33.54 -24.43 -4.51
C HIS A 103 32.04 -24.59 -4.24
N LEU A 104 31.65 -25.09 -3.08
CA LEU A 104 30.25 -25.15 -2.64
C LEU A 104 29.70 -23.75 -2.40
N TRP A 105 30.36 -22.96 -1.55
CA TRP A 105 29.94 -21.59 -1.23
C TRP A 105 29.84 -20.72 -2.48
N LYS A 106 30.79 -20.84 -3.41
CA LYS A 106 30.75 -20.11 -4.68
C LYS A 106 29.54 -20.50 -5.54
N ARG A 107 29.19 -21.79 -5.60
CA ARG A 107 28.01 -22.26 -6.35
C ARG A 107 26.70 -21.78 -5.72
N GLU A 108 26.59 -21.87 -4.40
CA GLU A 108 25.41 -21.40 -3.67
C GLU A 108 25.22 -19.90 -3.85
N ALA A 109 26.28 -19.10 -3.68
CA ALA A 109 26.22 -17.66 -3.88
C ALA A 109 25.81 -17.27 -5.32
N LEU A 110 26.37 -17.94 -6.35
CA LEU A 110 26.00 -17.70 -7.74
C LEU A 110 24.56 -18.14 -8.06
N THR A 111 24.09 -19.23 -7.45
CA THR A 111 22.74 -19.75 -7.67
C THR A 111 21.70 -18.87 -7.00
N ALA A 112 21.93 -18.47 -5.74
CA ALA A 112 21.08 -17.57 -4.98
C ALA A 112 20.98 -16.19 -5.66
N SER A 113 22.13 -15.55 -5.95
CA SER A 113 22.14 -14.25 -6.63
C SER A 113 21.54 -14.31 -8.03
N GLY A 114 21.77 -15.40 -8.77
CA GLY A 114 21.18 -15.61 -10.08
C GLY A 114 19.65 -15.80 -10.02
N ALA A 115 19.13 -16.50 -9.02
CA ALA A 115 17.69 -16.68 -8.81
C ALA A 115 17.01 -15.37 -8.41
N GLU A 116 17.59 -14.64 -7.46
CA GLU A 116 17.10 -13.33 -7.02
C GLU A 116 17.07 -12.32 -8.18
N LEU A 117 18.13 -12.25 -9.00
CA LEU A 117 18.19 -11.35 -10.15
C LEU A 117 17.12 -11.71 -11.19
N LYS A 118 16.93 -13.00 -11.47
CA LYS A 118 15.85 -13.46 -12.39
C LYS A 118 14.47 -13.09 -11.86
N GLN A 119 14.22 -13.27 -10.56
CA GLN A 119 12.95 -12.93 -9.94
C GLN A 119 12.69 -11.42 -9.97
N ALA A 120 13.68 -10.60 -9.60
CA ALA A 120 13.60 -9.15 -9.65
C ALA A 120 13.35 -8.65 -11.08
N ARG A 121 14.03 -9.24 -12.06
CA ARG A 121 13.83 -8.91 -13.48
C ARG A 121 12.44 -9.28 -13.97
N ALA A 122 11.90 -10.44 -13.56
CA ALA A 122 10.54 -10.86 -13.91
C ALA A 122 9.49 -9.91 -13.30
N ALA A 123 9.64 -9.57 -12.02
CA ALA A 123 8.76 -8.61 -11.34
C ALA A 123 8.79 -7.24 -12.01
N GLN A 124 9.98 -6.71 -12.31
CA GLN A 124 10.11 -5.42 -12.98
C GLN A 124 9.55 -5.43 -14.40
N THR A 125 9.72 -6.55 -15.13
CA THR A 125 9.12 -6.69 -16.46
C THR A 125 7.60 -6.67 -16.38
N ALA A 126 7.00 -7.34 -15.39
CA ALA A 126 5.55 -7.33 -15.18
C ALA A 126 5.03 -5.93 -14.79
N GLU A 127 5.78 -5.17 -13.98
CA GLU A 127 5.42 -3.80 -13.62
C GLU A 127 5.50 -2.85 -14.83
N VAL A 128 6.54 -2.98 -15.65
CA VAL A 128 6.69 -2.19 -16.88
C VAL A 128 5.56 -2.50 -17.86
N THR A 129 5.15 -3.75 -18.03
CA THR A 129 4.04 -4.09 -18.92
C THR A 129 2.70 -3.59 -18.40
N ALA A 130 2.46 -3.65 -17.08
CA ALA A 130 1.26 -3.11 -16.45
C ALA A 130 1.17 -1.58 -16.55
N THR A 131 2.29 -0.88 -16.36
CA THR A 131 2.34 0.58 -16.51
C THR A 131 2.18 1.01 -17.96
N GLN A 132 2.76 0.28 -18.92
CA GLN A 132 2.56 0.53 -20.36
C GLN A 132 1.11 0.33 -20.79
N SER A 133 0.42 -0.70 -20.29
CA SER A 133 -0.99 -0.92 -20.62
C SER A 133 -1.88 0.19 -20.03
N ALA A 134 -1.63 0.59 -18.79
CA ALA A 134 -2.31 1.72 -18.16
C ALA A 134 -2.09 3.04 -18.91
N LEU A 135 -0.86 3.29 -19.38
CA LEU A 135 -0.53 4.47 -20.19
C LEU A 135 -1.32 4.48 -21.50
N ARG A 136 -1.36 3.38 -22.25
CA ARG A 136 -2.15 3.28 -23.48
C ARG A 136 -3.64 3.50 -23.25
N ALA A 137 -4.19 2.97 -22.15
CA ALA A 137 -5.57 3.20 -21.79
C ALA A 137 -5.84 4.69 -21.51
N ALA A 138 -4.94 5.35 -20.79
CA ALA A 138 -5.03 6.79 -20.53
C ALA A 138 -4.92 7.62 -21.82
N GLU A 139 -4.03 7.26 -22.74
CA GLU A 139 -3.91 7.92 -24.05
C GLU A 139 -5.20 7.84 -24.86
N LEU A 140 -5.88 6.68 -24.87
CA LEU A 140 -7.18 6.53 -25.53
C LEU A 140 -8.26 7.40 -24.88
N MET A 141 -8.29 7.46 -23.55
CA MET A 141 -9.22 8.32 -22.83
C MET A 141 -8.99 9.81 -23.11
N ILE A 142 -7.73 10.24 -23.23
CA ILE A 142 -7.39 11.63 -23.57
C ILE A 142 -7.89 11.95 -24.97
N LYS A 143 -7.64 11.08 -25.96
CA LYS A 143 -8.13 11.28 -27.34
C LYS A 143 -9.65 11.42 -27.40
N SER A 144 -10.38 10.55 -26.70
CA SER A 144 -11.85 10.65 -26.62
C SER A 144 -12.30 11.97 -25.99
N ARG A 145 -11.62 12.45 -24.95
CA ARG A 145 -11.95 13.75 -24.33
C ARG A 145 -11.61 14.92 -25.24
N ASP A 146 -10.53 14.85 -26.01
CA ASP A 146 -10.17 15.90 -26.97
C ASP A 146 -11.22 16.02 -28.09
N GLU A 147 -11.77 14.89 -28.53
CA GLU A 147 -12.90 14.85 -29.47
C GLU A 147 -14.15 15.51 -28.86
N ASP A 148 -14.49 15.18 -27.60
CA ASP A 148 -15.61 15.80 -26.88
C ASP A 148 -15.41 17.31 -26.70
N ILE A 149 -14.21 17.75 -26.32
CA ILE A 149 -13.86 19.17 -26.17
C ILE A 149 -14.01 19.90 -27.50
N THR A 150 -13.59 19.27 -28.60
CA THR A 150 -13.72 19.84 -29.94
C THR A 150 -15.19 19.99 -30.33
N ALA A 151 -16.01 18.98 -30.07
CA ALA A 151 -17.45 19.01 -30.34
C ALA A 151 -18.16 20.09 -29.49
N LEU A 152 -17.85 20.17 -28.20
CA LEU A 152 -18.40 21.19 -27.29
C LEU A 152 -17.98 22.60 -27.69
N SER A 153 -16.72 22.79 -28.09
CA SER A 153 -16.22 24.09 -28.55
C SER A 153 -16.98 24.56 -29.78
N LYS A 154 -17.24 23.67 -30.74
CA LYS A 154 -18.08 23.98 -31.91
C LYS A 154 -19.51 24.37 -31.50
N SER A 155 -20.13 23.62 -30.58
CA SER A 155 -21.47 23.92 -30.08
C SER A 155 -21.57 25.27 -29.35
N ILE A 156 -20.53 25.67 -28.60
CA ILE A 156 -20.47 26.98 -27.96
C ILE A 156 -20.49 28.09 -29.02
N VAL A 157 -19.65 27.99 -30.04
CA VAL A 157 -19.61 28.98 -31.14
C VAL A 157 -20.96 29.08 -31.85
N GLU A 158 -21.62 27.96 -32.13
CA GLU A 158 -22.95 27.93 -32.73
C GLU A 158 -24.01 28.60 -31.84
N ARG A 159 -23.96 28.36 -30.52
CA ARG A 159 -24.87 29.01 -29.57
C ARG A 159 -24.60 30.51 -29.45
N ASP A 160 -23.35 30.93 -29.43
CA ASP A 160 -22.99 32.35 -29.37
C ASP A 160 -23.51 33.11 -30.60
N GLU A 161 -23.43 32.49 -31.78
CA GLU A 161 -24.01 33.04 -33.00
C GLU A 161 -25.54 33.12 -32.92
N ALA A 162 -26.21 32.08 -32.42
CA ALA A 162 -27.66 32.11 -32.20
C ALA A 162 -28.07 33.21 -31.20
N TYR A 163 -27.31 33.39 -30.12
CA TYR A 163 -27.52 34.47 -29.15
C TYR A 163 -27.34 35.86 -29.78
N ARG A 164 -26.32 36.04 -30.62
CA ARG A 164 -26.09 37.29 -31.35
C ARG A 164 -27.26 37.62 -32.27
N ILE A 165 -27.80 36.64 -32.99
CA ILE A 165 -28.99 36.80 -33.84
C ILE A 165 -30.20 37.20 -32.99
N LEU A 166 -30.45 36.48 -31.89
CA LEU A 166 -31.57 36.76 -31.00
C LEU A 166 -31.48 38.17 -30.39
N GLN A 167 -30.28 38.58 -29.96
CA GLN A 167 -30.03 39.94 -29.46
C GLN A 167 -30.34 40.98 -30.54
N GLY A 168 -29.92 40.74 -31.79
CA GLY A 168 -30.23 41.61 -32.92
C GLY A 168 -31.74 41.71 -33.21
N VAL A 169 -32.46 40.59 -33.17
CA VAL A 169 -33.93 40.56 -33.35
C VAL A 169 -34.63 41.31 -32.22
N SER A 170 -34.21 41.08 -30.96
CA SER A 170 -34.77 41.75 -29.80
C SER A 170 -34.54 43.26 -29.85
N ALA A 171 -33.32 43.70 -30.18
CA ALA A 171 -32.99 45.11 -30.36
C ALA A 171 -33.88 45.79 -31.41
N LYS A 172 -34.12 45.13 -32.56
CA LYS A 172 -35.04 45.62 -33.59
C LYS A 172 -36.48 45.72 -33.08
N HIS A 173 -36.98 44.73 -32.36
CA HIS A 173 -38.33 44.78 -31.77
C HIS A 173 -38.48 45.94 -30.78
N PHE A 174 -37.48 46.17 -29.93
CA PHE A 174 -37.49 47.32 -29.01
C PHE A 174 -37.46 48.65 -29.76
N GLN A 175 -36.66 48.77 -30.83
CA GLN A 175 -36.64 49.96 -31.66
C GLN A 175 -38.01 50.20 -32.33
N GLN A 176 -38.63 49.16 -32.90
CA GLN A 176 -39.97 49.24 -33.50
C GLN A 176 -41.02 49.67 -32.47
N LEU A 177 -41.00 49.09 -31.26
CA LEU A 177 -41.90 49.51 -30.18
C LEU A 177 -41.69 50.97 -29.80
N HIS A 178 -40.44 51.42 -29.70
CA HIS A 178 -40.12 52.82 -29.40
C HIS A 178 -40.61 53.77 -30.51
N GLU A 179 -40.44 53.41 -31.78
CA GLU A 179 -40.92 54.18 -32.94
C GLU A 179 -42.46 54.25 -32.98
N ILE A 180 -43.15 53.16 -32.64
CA ILE A 180 -44.62 53.15 -32.50
C ILE A 180 -45.05 54.10 -31.37
N ILE A 181 -44.38 54.08 -30.22
CA ILE A 181 -44.68 54.99 -29.11
C ILE A 181 -44.46 56.46 -29.52
N LEU A 182 -43.40 56.75 -30.27
CA LEU A 182 -43.10 58.11 -30.74
C LEU A 182 -44.04 58.59 -31.86
N SER A 183 -44.53 57.69 -32.72
CA SER A 183 -45.48 58.01 -33.79
C SER A 183 -46.93 58.03 -33.32
N LEU A 184 -47.18 57.70 -32.06
CA LEU A 184 -48.49 57.81 -31.44
C LEU A 184 -48.81 59.30 -31.23
N ASP A 185 -49.95 59.73 -31.77
CA ASP A 185 -50.47 61.07 -31.54
C ASP A 185 -50.86 61.27 -30.07
N ASP A 186 -51.06 62.53 -29.66
CA ASP A 186 -51.42 62.86 -28.28
C ASP A 186 -52.72 62.15 -27.84
N ASP A 187 -53.65 61.89 -28.76
CA ASP A 187 -54.89 61.14 -28.52
C ASP A 187 -54.64 59.63 -28.27
N GLY A 188 -53.81 58.98 -29.10
CA GLY A 188 -53.40 57.59 -28.89
C GLY A 188 -52.60 57.40 -27.60
N SER A 189 -51.72 58.35 -27.26
CA SER A 189 -50.97 58.38 -26.00
C SER A 189 -51.90 58.55 -24.79
N LEU A 190 -52.94 59.40 -24.91
CA LEU A 190 -53.98 59.58 -23.90
C LEU A 190 -54.79 58.29 -23.70
N LYS A 191 -55.20 57.62 -24.78
CA LYS A 191 -55.93 56.34 -24.74
C LYS A 191 -55.10 55.23 -24.09
N LEU A 192 -53.80 55.15 -24.39
CA LEU A 192 -52.91 54.18 -23.77
C LEU A 192 -52.74 54.45 -22.27
N ARG A 193 -52.60 55.72 -21.87
CA ARG A 193 -52.55 56.13 -20.46
C ARG A 193 -53.85 55.80 -19.72
N HIS A 194 -54.99 56.03 -20.37
CA HIS A 194 -56.30 55.70 -19.82
C HIS A 194 -56.46 54.19 -19.65
N ALA A 195 -56.11 53.38 -20.66
CA ALA A 195 -56.16 51.92 -20.57
C ALA A 195 -55.27 51.38 -19.44
N LYS A 196 -54.05 51.91 -19.29
CA LYS A 196 -53.15 51.56 -18.18
C LYS A 196 -53.79 51.86 -16.82
N LYS A 197 -54.35 53.07 -16.66
CA LYS A 197 -55.05 53.48 -15.44
C LYS A 197 -56.22 52.53 -15.11
N THR A 198 -57.04 52.18 -16.10
CA THR A 198 -58.16 51.24 -15.92
C THR A 198 -57.68 49.85 -15.48
N ILE A 199 -56.58 49.35 -16.06
CA ILE A 199 -55.98 48.06 -15.64
C ILE A 199 -55.49 48.12 -14.19
N ASP A 200 -54.84 49.22 -13.78
CA ASP A 200 -54.38 49.41 -12.40
C ASP A 200 -55.57 49.48 -11.42
N GLU A 201 -56.65 50.16 -11.77
CA GLU A 201 -57.91 50.22 -11.00
C GLU A 201 -58.58 48.85 -10.90
N MET A 202 -58.61 48.07 -11.99
CA MET A 202 -59.11 46.70 -11.99
C MET A 202 -58.26 45.81 -11.09
N ARG A 203 -56.93 45.94 -11.14
CA ARG A 203 -55.99 45.20 -10.28
C ARG A 203 -56.25 45.51 -8.81
N GLU A 204 -56.42 46.77 -8.44
CA GLU A 204 -56.75 47.18 -7.07
C GLU A 204 -58.12 46.64 -6.62
N THR A 205 -59.11 46.64 -7.50
CA THR A 205 -60.44 46.08 -7.22
C THR A 205 -60.36 44.58 -6.92
N ILE A 206 -59.63 43.83 -7.73
CA ILE A 206 -59.40 42.40 -7.51
C ILE A 206 -58.66 42.17 -6.18
N LEU A 207 -57.66 43.00 -5.85
CA LEU A 207 -56.95 42.90 -4.58
C LEU A 207 -57.86 43.22 -3.37
N ARG A 208 -58.77 44.18 -3.49
CA ARG A 208 -59.80 44.48 -2.47
C ARG A 208 -60.77 43.32 -2.31
N GLN A 209 -61.29 42.76 -3.41
CA GLN A 209 -62.15 41.58 -3.39
C GLN A 209 -61.45 40.39 -2.72
N LYS A 210 -60.17 40.14 -3.04
CA LYS A 210 -59.35 39.12 -2.37
C LYS A 210 -59.24 39.37 -0.87
N ARG A 211 -59.09 40.62 -0.41
CA ARG A 211 -59.08 40.95 1.03
C ARG A 211 -60.42 40.66 1.72
N VAL A 212 -61.54 40.96 1.08
CA VAL A 212 -62.88 40.69 1.61
C VAL A 212 -63.13 39.18 1.73
N ILE A 213 -62.79 38.42 0.68
CA ILE A 213 -62.92 36.96 0.67
C ILE A 213 -62.04 36.33 1.76
N ARG A 214 -60.81 36.83 1.95
CA ARG A 214 -59.90 36.36 3.00
C ARG A 214 -60.44 36.57 4.42
N ARG A 215 -61.37 37.52 4.62
CA ARG A 215 -62.06 37.75 5.90
C ARG A 215 -63.40 37.00 6.02
N GLN A 216 -63.56 35.88 5.29
CA GLN A 216 -64.74 35.01 5.31
C GLN A 216 -66.08 35.69 4.96
N GLY A 217 -66.07 36.85 4.29
CA GLY A 217 -67.30 37.55 3.89
C GLY A 217 -67.97 38.39 4.99
N PHE A 218 -67.32 38.64 6.12
CA PHE A 218 -67.89 39.47 7.19
C PHE A 218 -67.79 40.98 6.89
N VAL A 219 -68.94 41.64 6.82
CA VAL A 219 -69.10 43.10 6.90
C VAL A 219 -69.18 43.48 8.39
N PRO A 220 -68.53 44.55 8.87
CA PRO A 220 -68.67 44.97 10.27
C PRO A 220 -70.13 45.27 10.61
N MET A 221 -70.74 44.44 11.46
CA MET A 221 -72.06 44.70 12.05
C MET A 221 -71.89 45.74 13.15
N HIS A 222 -72.51 46.90 12.98
CA HIS A 222 -72.54 47.94 14.01
C HIS A 222 -73.71 47.72 14.98
N ASP A 223 -73.53 48.20 16.21
CA ASP A 223 -74.44 48.06 17.36
C ASP A 223 -75.94 48.26 16.98
N PRO A 224 -76.83 47.31 17.33
CA PRO A 224 -78.26 47.38 17.03
C PRO A 224 -78.95 48.69 17.46
N HIS A 225 -78.49 49.34 18.53
CA HIS A 225 -79.07 50.59 19.00
C HIS A 225 -78.74 51.76 18.06
N MET A 226 -77.59 51.72 17.41
CA MET A 226 -77.16 52.73 16.43
C MET A 226 -77.93 52.58 15.11
N ALA A 227 -78.25 51.35 14.71
CA ALA A 227 -79.10 51.06 13.55
C ALA A 227 -80.55 51.53 13.78
N ALA A 228 -81.08 51.37 15.00
CA ALA A 228 -82.41 51.82 15.37
C ALA A 228 -82.53 53.36 15.36
N ALA A 229 -81.53 54.07 15.89
CA ALA A 229 -81.49 55.54 15.89
C ALA A 229 -81.56 56.12 14.46
N ALA A 230 -80.78 55.55 13.54
CA ALA A 230 -80.79 55.97 12.14
C ALA A 230 -82.07 55.60 11.38
N GLY A 231 -82.69 54.44 11.71
CA GLY A 231 -83.98 54.04 11.16
C GLY A 231 -85.14 54.98 11.56
N ALA A 232 -85.01 55.64 12.71
CA ALA A 232 -85.89 56.71 13.17
C ALA A 232 -85.54 58.10 12.59
N GLY A 233 -84.51 58.19 11.75
CA GLY A 233 -84.09 59.44 11.09
C GLY A 233 -83.19 60.34 11.94
N LEU A 234 -82.65 59.84 13.06
CA LEU A 234 -81.66 60.58 13.86
C LEU A 234 -80.28 60.49 13.19
N ASP A 235 -79.59 61.63 13.13
CA ASP A 235 -78.24 61.69 12.56
C ASP A 235 -77.24 61.00 13.49
N VAL A 236 -76.46 60.07 12.94
CA VAL A 236 -75.44 59.31 13.65
C VAL A 236 -74.07 59.72 13.11
N PRO A 237 -73.29 60.52 13.86
CA PRO A 237 -72.04 61.09 13.36
C PRO A 237 -71.04 60.01 12.92
N GLY A 238 -70.53 60.13 11.68
CA GLY A 238 -69.48 59.25 11.13
C GLY A 238 -69.96 58.01 10.38
N MET A 239 -71.25 57.89 10.07
CA MET A 239 -71.80 56.72 9.39
C MET A 239 -72.58 57.06 8.11
N ASP A 240 -72.46 56.17 7.11
CA ASP A 240 -73.19 56.27 5.84
C ASP A 240 -74.70 55.96 6.03
N PRO A 241 -75.62 56.86 5.61
CA PRO A 241 -77.06 56.66 5.74
C PRO A 241 -77.62 55.42 5.03
N ALA A 242 -76.98 54.95 3.95
CA ALA A 242 -77.43 53.78 3.19
C ALA A 242 -77.13 52.47 3.94
N SER A 243 -75.94 52.34 4.52
CA SER A 243 -75.56 51.21 5.36
C SER A 243 -76.43 51.10 6.62
N LEU A 244 -76.80 52.24 7.22
CA LEU A 244 -77.67 52.28 8.39
C LEU A 244 -79.11 51.85 8.08
N LYS A 245 -79.69 52.31 6.95
CA LYS A 245 -81.02 51.87 6.49
C LYS A 245 -81.07 50.38 6.18
N LEU A 246 -80.00 49.83 5.60
CA LEU A 246 -79.91 48.39 5.34
C LEU A 246 -79.88 47.59 6.65
N ASN A 247 -79.10 48.05 7.63
CA ASN A 247 -79.01 47.39 8.95
C ASN A 247 -80.36 47.44 9.69
N ALA A 248 -81.04 48.60 9.73
CA ALA A 248 -82.37 48.74 10.33
C ALA A 248 -83.43 47.82 9.67
N ARG A 249 -83.36 47.64 8.34
CA ARG A 249 -84.25 46.74 7.60
C ARG A 249 -83.97 45.26 7.93
N LEU A 250 -82.71 44.89 8.09
CA LEU A 250 -82.29 43.55 8.50
C LEU A 250 -82.73 43.24 9.94
N CYS A 251 -82.51 44.15 10.87
CA CYS A 251 -83.00 44.02 12.25
C CYS A 251 -84.52 43.85 12.30
N ARG A 252 -85.27 44.60 11.48
CA ARG A 252 -86.73 44.46 11.38
C ARG A 252 -87.16 43.10 10.81
N MET A 253 -86.53 42.63 9.74
CA MET A 253 -86.81 41.29 9.18
C MET A 253 -86.49 40.16 10.18
N LEU A 254 -85.43 40.32 10.98
CA LEU A 254 -85.09 39.35 12.01
C LEU A 254 -86.11 39.40 13.15
N ALA A 255 -86.47 40.59 13.63
CA ALA A 255 -87.53 40.75 14.64
C ALA A 255 -88.86 40.13 14.17
N GLU A 256 -89.28 40.37 12.93
CA GLU A 256 -90.51 39.80 12.35
C GLU A 256 -90.46 38.27 12.19
N ARG A 257 -89.27 37.70 11.93
CA ARG A 257 -89.09 36.23 11.82
C ARG A 257 -88.91 35.51 13.16
N PHE A 258 -88.58 36.23 14.23
CA PHE A 258 -88.22 35.64 15.54
C PHE A 258 -89.13 36.06 16.70
N MET A 259 -90.34 36.56 16.43
CA MET A 259 -91.33 36.78 17.49
C MET A 259 -91.92 35.46 18.00
N ARG A 260 -91.48 35.09 19.21
CA ARG A 260 -92.02 34.09 20.17
C ARG A 260 -91.19 32.81 20.30
N ILE A 261 -90.01 32.95 20.90
CA ILE A 261 -89.36 31.86 21.65
C ILE A 261 -89.82 32.03 23.12
N PRO A 262 -90.55 31.08 23.73
CA PRO A 262 -90.78 31.13 25.17
C PRO A 262 -89.44 30.97 25.88
N ASP A 263 -89.25 31.78 26.93
CA ASP A 263 -88.02 31.85 27.71
C ASP A 263 -87.57 30.44 28.14
N GLY A 264 -86.36 30.04 27.74
CA GLY A 264 -85.71 28.82 28.26
C GLY A 264 -85.12 27.81 27.28
N GLU A 265 -85.09 28.02 25.95
CA GLU A 265 -84.38 27.11 25.04
C GLU A 265 -83.55 27.86 23.98
N ASP A 266 -82.21 27.73 24.05
CA ASP A 266 -81.26 28.17 23.03
C ASP A 266 -81.39 27.28 21.78
N ARG A 267 -82.34 27.60 20.91
CA ARG A 267 -82.44 27.01 19.57
C ARG A 267 -81.71 27.91 18.58
N VAL A 268 -80.54 27.46 18.11
CA VAL A 268 -79.84 28.08 16.97
C VAL A 268 -80.67 27.86 15.71
N VAL A 269 -81.28 28.93 15.20
CA VAL A 269 -82.02 28.90 13.94
C VAL A 269 -81.10 29.42 12.82
N GLU A 270 -80.64 28.51 11.98
CA GLU A 270 -79.78 28.83 10.85
C GLU A 270 -80.58 29.45 9.70
N LEU A 271 -80.34 30.73 9.42
CA LEU A 271 -81.02 31.48 8.36
C LEU A 271 -80.34 31.27 7.00
N CYS A 272 -80.73 30.24 6.27
CA CYS A 272 -80.26 30.00 4.90
C CYS A 272 -80.95 30.94 3.89
N ILE A 273 -80.21 31.91 3.32
CA ILE A 273 -80.67 32.74 2.19
C ILE A 273 -80.38 31.98 0.89
N ARG A 274 -81.40 31.39 0.26
CA ARG A 274 -81.27 30.78 -1.08
C ARG A 274 -81.65 31.78 -2.16
N SER A 275 -80.75 32.00 -3.11
CA SER A 275 -81.04 32.80 -4.31
C SER A 275 -81.98 32.03 -5.25
N ARG A 276 -83.07 32.67 -5.68
CA ARG A 276 -84.00 32.15 -6.69
C ARG A 276 -83.33 32.20 -8.07
N GLN A 277 -83.06 31.04 -8.66
CA GLN A 277 -82.76 30.93 -10.09
C GLN A 277 -84.09 30.93 -10.88
N SER A 278 -84.23 31.84 -11.84
CA SER A 278 -85.43 31.98 -12.67
C SER A 278 -85.30 31.18 -13.97
N GLY A 279 -85.98 30.02 -14.01
CA GLY A 279 -86.80 29.56 -15.14
C GLY A 279 -86.15 28.88 -16.36
N SER A 280 -86.27 27.55 -16.42
CA SER A 280 -87.03 26.85 -17.50
C SER A 280 -87.40 25.42 -17.05
N ALA A 281 -88.71 25.16 -16.91
CA ALA A 281 -89.35 23.85 -16.73
C ALA A 281 -89.40 23.07 -18.06
N GLY A 282 -89.58 21.76 -18.17
CA GLY A 282 -89.68 20.61 -17.25
C GLY A 282 -89.01 19.41 -17.97
N ILE A 283 -88.80 18.24 -17.38
CA ILE A 283 -89.77 17.24 -16.91
C ILE A 283 -88.94 16.27 -16.07
N GLN A 284 -89.35 15.97 -14.84
CA GLN A 284 -89.49 14.60 -14.34
C GLN A 284 -90.07 14.63 -12.92
N ALA A 285 -91.33 14.23 -12.85
CA ALA A 285 -91.89 13.51 -11.71
C ALA A 285 -91.11 12.17 -11.60
N SER A 286 -90.87 11.52 -10.46
CA SER A 286 -91.56 11.50 -9.19
C SER A 286 -90.61 10.92 -8.12
N THR A 287 -90.71 11.45 -6.91
CA THR A 287 -90.79 10.73 -5.63
C THR A 287 -89.80 9.59 -5.26
N SER A 288 -89.06 9.89 -4.18
CA SER A 288 -89.10 9.16 -2.90
C SER A 288 -88.31 7.87 -2.66
N ASN A 289 -87.52 7.98 -1.58
CA ASN A 289 -87.31 7.04 -0.47
C ASN A 289 -86.08 6.13 -0.45
N SER A 290 -85.26 6.39 0.59
CA SER A 290 -84.63 5.48 1.56
C SER A 290 -84.66 3.97 1.27
N ALA A 291 -83.51 3.31 1.39
CA ALA A 291 -83.07 2.68 2.65
C ALA A 291 -81.85 1.76 2.45
N ALA A 292 -81.07 1.65 3.54
CA ALA A 292 -80.37 0.45 4.02
C ALA A 292 -79.08 -0.07 3.31
N VAL A 293 -78.03 -0.09 4.13
CA VAL A 293 -76.84 -0.97 4.13
C VAL A 293 -77.29 -2.43 4.32
N PRO A 294 -76.60 -3.44 3.73
CA PRO A 294 -75.69 -4.28 4.52
C PRO A 294 -74.44 -4.82 3.78
N THR A 295 -73.31 -4.87 4.49
CA THR A 295 -72.23 -5.87 4.33
C THR A 295 -72.65 -7.23 4.91
N PRO A 296 -72.10 -8.37 4.45
CA PRO A 296 -71.06 -9.08 5.26
C PRO A 296 -69.99 -9.85 4.41
N SER A 297 -68.71 -9.90 4.85
CA SER A 297 -67.96 -11.03 5.48
C SER A 297 -67.75 -12.26 4.57
N PHE A 298 -66.60 -12.91 4.39
CA PHE A 298 -65.49 -13.41 5.23
C PHE A 298 -64.25 -13.63 4.31
N GLY A 299 -62.98 -13.82 4.69
CA GLY A 299 -62.26 -14.00 5.96
C GLY A 299 -60.76 -14.29 5.66
N SER A 300 -59.92 -14.07 6.69
CA SER A 300 -58.52 -14.47 7.01
C SER A 300 -57.67 -15.28 6.00
N ALA A 301 -56.35 -15.13 5.90
CA ALA A 301 -55.38 -15.13 7.00
C ALA A 301 -53.99 -14.56 6.60
N ALA A 302 -53.22 -14.22 7.63
CA ALA A 302 -51.91 -13.57 7.64
C ALA A 302 -50.71 -14.49 7.33
N ALA A 303 -49.61 -13.89 6.87
CA ALA A 303 -48.26 -14.05 7.45
C ALA A 303 -47.21 -13.16 6.72
N LEU A 304 -46.40 -12.45 7.49
CA LEU A 304 -45.15 -11.73 7.12
C LEU A 304 -44.01 -12.72 6.80
N PRO A 305 -42.78 -12.33 6.34
CA PRO A 305 -42.21 -10.99 6.12
C PRO A 305 -41.50 -10.83 4.74
N PRO A 306 -40.81 -9.70 4.49
CA PRO A 306 -39.47 -9.85 3.92
C PRO A 306 -38.40 -8.99 4.61
N SER A 307 -37.20 -9.56 4.62
CA SER A 307 -35.95 -8.98 5.08
C SER A 307 -35.26 -8.13 4.01
N SER A 308 -34.35 -7.28 4.49
CA SER A 308 -33.06 -6.90 3.88
C SER A 308 -32.99 -5.72 2.91
N SER A 309 -32.43 -4.62 3.41
CA SER A 309 -31.46 -3.67 2.81
C SER A 309 -31.55 -2.36 3.62
N SER A 310 -30.53 -1.57 3.94
CA SER A 310 -29.22 -1.33 3.35
C SER A 310 -28.45 -0.34 4.26
N ALA A 311 -27.12 -0.40 4.17
CA ALA A 311 -26.12 0.67 4.35
C ALA A 311 -25.84 1.30 5.73
N GLY A 312 -24.55 1.30 6.08
CA GLY A 312 -24.00 2.26 7.04
C GLY A 312 -22.68 1.90 7.74
N ALA A 313 -21.72 1.23 7.08
CA ALA A 313 -20.38 1.07 7.64
C ALA A 313 -19.55 2.34 7.39
N GLN A 314 -19.24 3.09 8.47
CA GLN A 314 -18.30 4.21 8.44
C GLN A 314 -16.86 3.71 8.41
N VAL A 315 -16.04 4.31 7.54
CA VAL A 315 -14.58 4.15 7.49
C VAL A 315 -13.93 5.38 8.13
N PRO A 316 -12.99 5.24 9.08
CA PRO A 316 -12.18 6.36 9.56
C PRO A 316 -11.04 6.70 8.59
N LEU A 317 -10.96 7.97 8.19
CA LEU A 317 -9.86 8.54 7.40
C LEU A 317 -8.57 8.61 8.24
N ARG A 318 -7.50 7.95 7.79
CA ARG A 318 -6.16 8.07 8.36
C ARG A 318 -5.42 9.29 7.80
N HIS A 319 -4.87 10.08 8.72
CA HIS A 319 -3.93 11.16 8.48
C HIS A 319 -2.57 10.65 7.94
N ARG A 320 -2.04 11.43 7.00
CA ARG A 320 -0.71 11.37 6.37
C ARG A 320 0.38 11.92 7.31
N PRO A 321 1.62 11.39 7.29
CA PRO A 321 2.80 12.13 7.73
C PRO A 321 3.69 12.59 6.57
N SER A 322 4.34 13.73 6.80
CA SER A 322 5.26 14.44 5.92
C SER A 322 6.70 13.88 6.00
N ARG A 323 7.45 14.09 4.92
CA ARG A 323 8.86 13.69 4.69
C ARG A 323 9.85 14.21 5.73
N SER A 324 10.93 13.46 5.98
CA SER A 324 12.33 13.94 5.87
C SER A 324 13.31 12.76 5.91
N ILE A 325 14.12 12.59 4.86
CA ILE A 325 15.28 11.68 4.82
C ILE A 325 16.52 12.58 4.84
N GLU A 326 17.06 12.82 6.03
CA GLU A 326 18.37 13.46 6.19
C GLU A 326 18.91 13.19 7.60
N ALA A 327 19.25 11.92 7.89
CA ALA A 327 20.05 11.54 9.06
C ALA A 327 20.50 10.06 8.95
N LEU A 328 21.53 9.77 8.15
CA LEU A 328 22.30 8.51 8.23
C LEU A 328 23.64 8.67 7.50
N ARG A 329 24.43 9.65 7.96
CA ARG A 329 25.89 9.66 7.82
C ARG A 329 26.47 10.28 9.08
N ARG A 330 26.77 9.43 10.05
CA ARG A 330 27.88 9.51 10.99
C ARG A 330 28.03 8.15 11.64
#